data_AF-A0A5K0VQ97-F1
#
_entry.id   AF-A0A5K0VQ97-F1
#
_cell.length_a   1.000
_cell.length_b   1.000
_cell.length_c   1.000
_cell.angle_alpha   90.00
_cell.angle_beta   90.00
_cell.angle_gamma   90.00
#
_symmetry.space_group_name_H-M   'P 1'
#
loop_
_entity.id
_entity.type
_entity.pdbx_description
1 polymer ?
#
loop_
_entity_poly.entity_id
_entity_poly.type
_entity_poly.pdbx_seq_one_letter_code
_entity_poly.pdbx_strand_id
1 'polypeptide(L)' 'EKVTIPSTKPNITLQGQGMYSTAIVWNDTANSTGGTFFSASLTIFAPNFIAKNISFM' A
#
# COMPACT_ATOMS: atom_id res chain seq x y z
N GLU A 1 1.40 -1.81 8.79
CA GLU A 1 1.98 -3.10 8.33
C GLU A 1 2.34 -2.96 6.86
N LYS A 2 3.20 -3.83 6.33
CA LYS A 2 3.56 -3.83 4.91
C LYS A 2 2.54 -4.66 4.12
N VAL A 3 1.97 -4.08 3.06
CA VAL A 3 0.86 -4.71 2.33
C VAL A 3 1.22 -4.91 0.85
N THR A 4 0.87 -6.09 0.32
CA THR A 4 0.99 -6.40 -1.10
C THR A 4 -0.34 -6.90 -1.64
N ILE A 5 -0.84 -6.27 -2.70
CA ILE A 5 -2.01 -6.72 -3.45
C ILE A 5 -1.52 -7.38 -4.75
N PRO A 6 -1.54 -8.72 -4.84
CA PRO A 6 -1.04 -9.43 -6.02
C PRO A 6 -1.99 -9.24 -7.21
N SER A 7 -1.46 -9.41 -8.42
CA SER A 7 -2.22 -9.29 -9.68
C SER A 7 -3.42 -10.24 -9.78
N THR A 8 -3.39 -11.35 -9.04
CA THR A 8 -4.48 -12.34 -8.94
C THR A 8 -5.69 -11.86 -8.15
N LYS A 9 -5.63 -10.66 -7.55
CA LYS A 9 -6.74 -10.04 -6.79
C LYS A 9 -7.20 -8.74 -7.44
N PRO A 10 -7.87 -8.78 -8.61
CA PRO A 10 -8.38 -7.59 -9.27
C PRO A 10 -9.54 -6.94 -8.50
N ASN A 11 -9.84 -5.67 -8.79
CA ASN A 11 -11.01 -4.94 -8.29
C ASN A 11 -11.07 -4.78 -6.75
N ILE A 12 -9.91 -4.73 -6.09
CA ILE A 12 -9.85 -4.47 -4.64
C ILE A 12 -10.09 -2.99 -4.35
N THR A 13 -10.94 -2.71 -3.36
CA THR A 13 -11.12 -1.38 -2.78
C THR A 13 -10.67 -1.36 -1.33
N LEU A 14 -9.77 -0.43 -0.98
CA LEU A 14 -9.48 -0.07 0.41
C LEU A 14 -10.27 1.18 0.79
N GLN A 15 -11.10 1.06 1.84
CA GLN A 15 -11.94 2.15 2.35
C GLN A 15 -11.56 2.42 3.80
N GLY A 16 -10.88 3.54 4.05
CA GLY A 16 -10.61 4.03 5.39
C GLY A 16 -11.78 4.86 5.95
N GLN A 17 -11.66 5.23 7.23
CA GLN A 17 -12.63 6.09 7.91
C GLN A 17 -12.32 7.59 7.71
N GLY A 18 -11.20 7.93 7.09
CA GLY A 18 -10.74 9.31 6.88
C GLY A 18 -9.22 9.35 6.65
N MET A 19 -8.75 10.25 5.78
CA MET A 19 -7.31 10.33 5.45
C MET A 19 -6.43 10.66 6.67
N TYR A 20 -6.98 11.34 7.68
CA TYR A 20 -6.27 11.69 8.92
C TYR A 20 -6.44 10.64 10.03
N SER A 21 -7.40 9.72 9.89
CA SER A 21 -7.75 8.71 10.91
C SER A 21 -7.34 7.30 10.51
N THR A 22 -6.98 7.08 9.25
CA THR A 22 -6.61 5.75 8.73
C THR A 22 -5.39 5.88 7.83
N ALA A 23 -4.33 5.15 8.17
CA ALA A 23 -3.10 5.13 7.38
C ALA A 23 -2.45 3.75 7.37
N ILE A 24 -1.81 3.39 6.26
CA ILE A 24 -0.89 2.26 6.16
C ILE A 24 0.53 2.82 6.09
N VAL A 25 1.37 2.39 7.03
CA VAL A 25 2.75 2.85 7.17
C VAL A 25 3.69 1.66 7.36
N TRP A 26 4.87 1.76 6.75
CA TRP A 26 5.99 0.85 6.94
C TRP A 26 7.31 1.62 6.84
N ASN A 27 8.31 1.27 7.65
CA ASN A 27 9.56 2.03 7.78
C ASN A 27 10.73 1.36 7.04
N ASP A 28 10.48 0.89 5.82
CA ASP A 28 11.57 0.40 4.98
C ASP A 28 12.25 1.54 4.24
N THR A 29 13.55 1.35 4.03
CA THR A 29 14.35 2.20 3.15
C THR A 29 14.90 1.33 2.03
N ALA A 30 15.30 1.93 0.91
CA ALA A 30 15.99 1.19 -0.14
C ALA A 30 17.21 0.42 0.39
N ASN A 31 17.87 0.94 1.45
CA ASN A 31 18.99 0.29 2.12
C ASN A 31 18.58 -0.94 2.95
N SER A 32 17.44 -0.91 3.66
CA SER A 32 16.98 -2.06 4.47
C SER A 32 16.42 -3.19 3.61
N THR A 33 15.93 -2.88 2.41
CA THR A 33 15.27 -3.86 1.51
C THR A 33 16.10 -4.26 0.30
N GLY A 34 17.31 -3.72 0.13
CA GLY A 34 18.17 -4.02 -1.02
C GLY A 34 17.67 -3.42 -2.35
N GLY A 35 16.86 -2.36 -2.30
CA GLY A 35 16.39 -1.64 -3.48
C GLY A 35 15.09 -0.87 -3.27
N THR A 36 14.90 0.24 -3.99
CA THR A 36 13.74 1.14 -3.90
C THR A 36 12.42 0.46 -4.19
N PHE A 37 12.40 -0.50 -5.12
CA PHE A 37 11.17 -1.22 -5.48
C PHE A 37 10.58 -1.99 -4.28
N PHE A 38 11.44 -2.47 -3.38
CA PHE A 38 11.04 -3.27 -2.23
C PHE A 38 10.73 -2.42 -1.00
N SER A 39 10.94 -1.10 -1.01
CA SER A 39 10.76 -0.25 0.19
C SER A 39 9.36 0.35 0.35
N ALA A 40 8.43 0.09 -0.57
CA ALA A 40 7.08 0.64 -0.49
C ALA A 40 6.27 0.07 0.69
N SER A 41 5.50 0.92 1.37
CA SER A 41 4.56 0.53 2.43
C SER A 41 3.35 -0.26 1.91
N LEU A 42 2.88 0.08 0.70
CA LEU A 42 1.82 -0.61 -0.03
C LEU A 42 2.25 -0.82 -1.48
N THR A 43 2.24 -2.07 -1.93
CA THR A 43 2.52 -2.43 -3.33
C THR A 43 1.27 -3.00 -3.99
N ILE A 44 0.90 -2.49 -5.17
CA ILE A 44 -0.31 -2.87 -5.89
C ILE A 44 0.07 -3.37 -7.28
N PHE A 45 -0.19 -4.66 -7.53
CA PHE A 45 -0.05 -5.28 -8.85
C PHE A 45 -1.39 -5.58 -9.52
N ALA A 46 -2.49 -5.40 -8.79
CA ALA A 46 -3.83 -5.70 -9.26
C ALA A 46 -4.42 -4.61 -10.17
N PRO A 47 -5.15 -4.99 -11.25
CA PRO A 47 -5.90 -4.03 -12.04
C PRO A 47 -7.14 -3.54 -11.27
N ASN A 48 -7.58 -2.31 -11.60
CA ASN A 48 -8.77 -1.65 -11.05
C ASN A 48 -8.76 -1.49 -9.53
N PHE A 49 -7.59 -1.24 -8.93
CA PHE A 49 -7.48 -0.92 -7.51
C PHE A 49 -8.05 0.48 -7.19
N ILE A 50 -8.77 0.59 -6.08
CA ILE A 50 -9.30 1.85 -5.57
C ILE A 50 -8.90 2.02 -4.10
N ALA A 51 -8.48 3.22 -3.72
CA ALA A 51 -8.30 3.63 -2.33
C ALA A 51 -9.11 4.88 -2.02
N LYS A 52 -9.83 4.89 -0.90
CA LYS A 52 -10.67 6.01 -0.46
C LYS A 52 -10.50 6.27 1.03
N ASN A 53 -10.46 7.55 1.40
CA ASN A 53 -10.41 8.02 2.79
C ASN A 53 -9.30 7.35 3.64
N ILE A 54 -8.12 7.15 3.05
CA ILE A 54 -6.96 6.50 3.68
C ILE A 54 -5.66 7.14 3.17
N SER A 55 -4.64 7.19 4.03
CA SER A 55 -3.30 7.69 3.70
C SER A 55 -2.25 6.57 3.61
N PHE A 56 -1.19 6.82 2.85
CA PHE A 56 -0.02 5.94 2.73
C PHE A 56 1.24 6.76 3.04
N MET A 57 2.10 6.27 3.93
CA MET A 57 3.35 6.93 4.34
C MET A 57 4.51 5.94 4.34
#